data_AF-A0AAW9TYD6-F1
#
_entry.id   AF-A0AAW9TYD6-F1
#
_cell.length_a   1.000
_cell.length_b   1.000
_cell.length_c   1.000
_cell.angle_alpha   90.00
_cell.angle_beta   90.00
_cell.angle_gamma   90.00
#
_symmetry.space_group_name_H-M   'P 1'
#
loop_
_entity.id
_entity.type
_entity.pdbx_description
1 polymer ?
#
loop_
_entity_poly.entity_id
_entity_poly.type
_entity_poly.pdbx_seq_one_letter_code
_entity_poly.pdbx_strand_id
1 'polypeptide(L)'
;MPPRRSAIQSKGRTMKQQRALTRSALTMTSVLLLAGCGTSGPADVSGLRGIVGSELAGARGATQADQRKIDRTVVGLCAASVWTRAECAKHGEGGDD
;
A
#
# COMPACT_ATOMS: atom_id res chain seq x y z
N MET A 1 -29.51 -47.33 -25.18
CA MET A 1 -29.92 -45.98 -25.66
C MET A 1 -28.73 -45.04 -25.55
N PRO A 2 -28.15 -44.52 -26.65
CA PRO A 2 -27.05 -43.57 -26.55
C PRO A 2 -27.56 -42.22 -26.00
N PRO A 3 -26.78 -41.54 -25.15
CA PRO A 3 -27.17 -40.22 -24.65
C PRO A 3 -27.38 -39.24 -25.82
N ARG A 4 -28.44 -38.43 -25.74
CA ARG A 4 -28.77 -37.42 -26.78
C ARG A 4 -27.60 -36.43 -26.91
N ARG A 5 -27.05 -36.28 -28.12
CA ARG A 5 -25.95 -35.35 -28.47
C ARG A 5 -26.13 -33.92 -27.91
N SER A 6 -27.37 -33.43 -27.84
CA SER A 6 -27.71 -32.12 -27.26
C SER A 6 -27.34 -31.98 -25.77
N ALA A 7 -27.48 -33.03 -24.95
CA ALA A 7 -27.16 -32.98 -23.53
C ALA A 7 -25.63 -32.89 -23.30
N ILE A 8 -24.85 -33.57 -24.14
CA ILE A 8 -23.39 -33.54 -24.13
C ILE A 8 -22.88 -32.15 -24.55
N GLN A 9 -23.49 -31.54 -25.56
CA GLN A 9 -23.13 -30.20 -26.05
C GLN A 9 -23.49 -29.10 -25.04
N SER A 10 -24.64 -29.20 -24.37
CA SER A 10 -25.05 -28.28 -23.28
C SER A 10 -24.08 -28.35 -22.09
N LYS A 11 -23.76 -29.56 -21.63
CA LYS A 11 -22.82 -29.78 -20.52
C LYS A 11 -21.39 -29.31 -20.85
N GLY A 12 -20.96 -29.47 -22.11
CA GLY A 12 -19.68 -28.95 -22.58
C GLY A 12 -19.61 -27.42 -22.59
N ARG A 13 -20.73 -26.74 -22.83
CA ARG A 13 -20.81 -25.26 -22.83
C ARG A 13 -20.80 -24.70 -21.41
N THR A 14 -21.51 -25.31 -20.46
CA THR A 14 -21.51 -24.89 -19.04
C THR A 14 -20.15 -25.10 -18.37
N MET A 15 -19.48 -26.23 -18.64
CA MET A 15 -18.12 -26.50 -18.13
C MET A 15 -17.09 -25.48 -18.66
N LYS A 16 -17.23 -25.04 -19.92
CA LYS A 16 -16.37 -23.99 -20.49
C LYS A 16 -16.63 -22.62 -19.86
N GLN A 17 -17.90 -22.26 -19.62
CA GLN A 17 -18.27 -21.02 -18.93
C GLN A 17 -17.77 -21.01 -17.49
N GLN A 18 -17.94 -22.10 -16.74
CA GLN A 18 -17.42 -22.21 -15.37
C GLN A 18 -15.89 -22.00 -15.33
N ARG A 19 -15.14 -22.68 -16.20
CA ARG A 19 -13.68 -22.50 -16.30
C ARG A 19 -13.26 -21.07 -16.65
N ALA A 20 -14.02 -20.39 -17.51
CA ALA A 20 -13.75 -19.00 -17.87
C ALA A 20 -14.00 -18.05 -16.68
N LEU A 21 -15.09 -18.24 -15.95
CA LEU A 21 -15.43 -17.48 -14.75
C LEU A 21 -14.39 -17.69 -13.64
N THR A 22 -13.99 -18.93 -13.38
CA THR A 22 -12.97 -19.24 -12.36
C THR A 22 -11.62 -18.59 -12.70
N ARG A 23 -11.21 -18.61 -13.97
CA ARG A 23 -9.99 -17.94 -14.42
C ARG A 23 -10.06 -16.42 -14.23
N SER A 24 -11.16 -15.79 -14.64
CA SER A 24 -11.37 -14.35 -14.42
C SER A 24 -11.36 -13.97 -12.94
N ALA A 25 -12.02 -14.75 -12.09
CA ALA A 25 -12.03 -14.51 -10.65
C ALA A 25 -10.62 -14.59 -10.04
N LEU A 26 -9.82 -15.57 -10.46
CA LEU A 26 -8.43 -15.71 -9.99
C LEU A 26 -7.58 -14.51 -10.41
N THR A 27 -7.69 -14.08 -11.67
CA THR A 27 -6.90 -12.93 -12.16
C THR A 27 -7.30 -11.62 -11.49
N MET A 28 -8.61 -11.39 -11.29
CA MET A 28 -9.08 -10.16 -10.63
C MET A 28 -8.65 -10.08 -9.17
N THR A 29 -8.72 -11.19 -8.44
CA THR A 29 -8.28 -11.24 -7.03
C THR A 29 -6.80 -10.89 -6.89
N SER A 30 -5.94 -11.42 -7.75
CA SER A 30 -4.50 -11.13 -7.74
C SER A 30 -4.19 -9.66 -8.00
N VAL A 31 -4.91 -9.03 -8.95
CA VAL A 31 -4.76 -7.61 -9.27
C VAL A 31 -5.21 -6.73 -8.10
N LEU A 32 -6.34 -7.07 -7.46
CA LEU A 32 -6.87 -6.34 -6.30
C LEU A 32 -5.93 -6.42 -5.10
N LEU A 33 -5.35 -7.60 -4.83
CA LEU A 33 -4.37 -7.79 -3.75
C LEU A 33 -3.08 -6.99 -4.00
N LEU A 34 -2.57 -6.96 -5.24
CA LEU A 34 -1.38 -6.18 -5.59
C LEU A 34 -1.61 -4.68 -5.40
N ALA A 35 -2.77 -4.17 -5.84
CA ALA A 35 -3.11 -2.77 -5.69
C ALA A 35 -3.22 -2.38 -4.21
N GLY A 36 -3.85 -3.21 -3.38
CA GLY A 36 -4.04 -2.94 -1.95
C GLY A 36 -2.75 -2.95 -1.13
N CYS A 37 -1.87 -3.94 -1.33
CA CYS A 37 -0.69 -4.10 -0.47
C CYS A 37 0.46 -3.12 -0.77
N GLY A 38 0.50 -2.50 -1.94
CA GLY A 38 1.66 -1.68 -2.35
C GLY A 38 1.41 -0.17 -2.41
N THR A 39 0.15 0.27 -2.48
CA THR A 39 -0.18 1.68 -2.79
C THR A 39 -0.94 2.39 -1.68
N SER A 40 -1.51 1.65 -0.73
CA SER A 40 -2.29 2.22 0.36
C SER A 40 -1.40 2.49 1.56
N GLY A 41 -1.56 3.67 2.17
CA GLY A 41 -0.94 3.98 3.45
C GLY A 41 -1.53 3.13 4.59
N PRO A 42 -0.91 3.18 5.78
CA PRO A 42 -1.45 2.53 6.98
C PRO A 42 -2.88 3.03 7.29
N ALA A 43 -3.75 2.12 7.73
CA ALA A 43 -5.14 2.44 8.04
C ALA A 43 -5.29 3.31 9.30
N ASP A 44 -4.40 3.13 10.28
CA ASP A 44 -4.28 3.98 11.46
C ASP A 44 -2.80 4.15 11.83
N VAL A 45 -2.46 5.36 12.27
CA VAL A 45 -1.11 5.73 12.73
C VAL A 45 -1.14 6.39 14.11
N SER A 46 -2.30 6.45 14.77
CA SER A 46 -2.49 7.17 16.03
C SER A 46 -1.58 6.62 17.13
N GLY A 47 -1.46 5.29 17.23
CA GLY A 47 -0.54 4.64 18.17
C GLY A 47 0.92 4.99 17.91
N LEU A 48 1.36 4.99 16.65
CA LEU A 48 2.71 5.36 16.27
C LEU A 48 3.00 6.84 16.52
N ARG A 49 2.06 7.72 16.20
CA ARG A 49 2.15 9.16 16.47
C ARG A 49 2.30 9.43 17.97
N GLY A 50 1.61 8.68 18.82
CA GLY A 50 1.75 8.78 20.28
C GLY A 50 3.15 8.41 20.80
N ILE A 51 3.81 7.43 20.18
CA ILE A 51 5.16 6.99 20.56
C ILE A 51 6.23 7.97 20.08
N VAL A 52 6.12 8.41 18.81
CA VAL A 52 7.14 9.25 18.18
C VAL A 52 6.99 10.72 18.58
N GLY A 53 5.78 11.18 18.88
CA GLY A 53 5.49 12.58 19.16
C GLY A 53 5.71 13.48 17.94
N SER A 54 5.77 14.80 18.15
CA SER A 54 5.98 15.83 17.10
C SER A 54 7.34 16.52 17.17
N GLU A 55 8.11 16.31 18.24
CA GLU A 55 9.37 17.04 18.49
C GLU A 55 10.47 16.72 17.48
N LEU A 56 10.42 15.53 16.87
CA LEU A 56 11.37 15.14 15.84
C LEU A 56 11.14 15.92 14.52
N ALA A 57 9.94 16.49 14.31
CA ALA A 57 9.65 17.31 13.15
C ALA A 57 10.37 18.66 13.24
N GLY A 58 11.40 18.85 12.40
CA GLY A 58 12.26 20.04 12.44
C GLY A 58 13.44 19.93 13.41
N ALA A 59 13.66 18.76 14.02
CA ALA A 59 14.83 18.53 14.85
C ALA A 59 16.13 18.62 14.02
N ARG A 60 17.18 19.20 14.62
CA ARG A 60 18.50 19.30 14.01
C ARG A 60 19.50 18.38 14.69
N GLY A 61 20.18 17.57 13.89
CA GLY A 61 21.23 16.68 14.37
C GLY A 61 22.46 17.47 14.83
N ALA A 62 23.18 16.93 15.82
CA ALA A 62 24.43 17.53 16.28
C ALA A 62 25.53 17.52 15.20
N THR A 63 25.47 16.54 14.30
CA THR A 63 26.37 16.41 13.16
C THR A 63 25.59 16.20 11.87
N GLN A 64 26.23 16.39 10.72
CA GLN A 64 25.63 16.06 9.42
C GLN A 64 25.28 14.57 9.30
N ALA A 65 26.05 13.69 9.96
CA ALA A 65 25.74 12.26 9.99
C ALA A 65 24.46 11.97 10.78
N ASP A 66 24.22 12.71 11.85
CA ASP A 66 22.98 12.61 12.64
C ASP A 66 21.81 13.26 11.92
N GLN A 67 22.01 14.39 11.24
CA GLN A 67 20.98 15.00 10.39
C GLN A 67 20.49 14.01 9.32
N ARG A 68 21.39 13.33 8.61
CA ARG A 68 21.01 12.30 7.64
C ARG A 68 20.22 11.14 8.26
N LYS A 69 20.46 10.79 9.52
CA LYS A 69 19.67 9.76 10.21
C LYS A 69 18.27 10.30 10.51
N ILE A 70 18.17 11.53 11.04
CA ILE A 70 16.90 12.21 11.31
C ILE A 70 16.08 12.33 10.02
N ASP A 71 16.66 12.87 8.94
CA ASP A 71 15.98 13.10 7.67
C ASP A 71 15.38 11.80 7.11
N ARG A 72 16.15 10.70 7.13
CA ARG A 72 15.65 9.39 6.69
C ARG A 72 14.48 8.89 7.53
N THR A 73 14.50 9.13 8.84
CA THR A 73 13.39 8.76 9.72
C THR A 73 12.16 9.64 9.45
N VAL A 74 12.34 10.95 9.32
CA VAL A 74 11.26 11.92 9.06
C VAL A 74 10.55 11.61 7.75
N VAL A 75 11.30 11.35 6.67
CA VAL A 75 10.72 11.01 5.35
C VAL A 75 9.79 9.79 5.44
N GLY A 76 10.18 8.75 6.19
CA GLY A 76 9.35 7.56 6.39
C GLY A 76 8.05 7.86 7.15
N LEU A 77 8.12 8.67 8.22
CA LEU A 77 6.97 9.06 9.01
C LEU A 77 6.00 9.95 8.22
N CYS A 78 6.53 10.87 7.41
CA CYS A 78 5.75 11.72 6.52
C CYS A 78 5.08 10.93 5.40
N ALA A 79 5.79 9.98 4.78
CA ALA A 79 5.21 9.09 3.77
C ALA A 79 4.08 8.22 4.34
N ALA A 80 4.21 7.78 5.59
CA ALA A 80 3.18 7.03 6.31
C ALA A 80 2.05 7.92 6.87
N SER A 81 2.07 9.24 6.65
CA SER A 81 1.07 10.19 7.17
C SER A 81 0.95 10.22 8.69
N VAL A 82 2.03 9.89 9.42
CA VAL A 82 2.09 9.99 10.90
C VAL A 82 2.00 11.45 11.37
N TRP A 83 2.59 12.34 10.57
CA TRP A 83 2.57 13.78 10.78
C TRP A 83 1.76 14.50 9.71
N THR A 84 1.24 15.68 10.08
CA THR A 84 0.56 16.59 9.16
C THR A 84 1.54 17.16 8.14
N ARG A 85 1.03 17.64 7.00
CA ARG A 85 1.87 18.33 6.00
C ARG A 85 2.65 19.49 6.59
N ALA A 86 2.07 20.23 7.54
CA ALA A 86 2.73 21.37 8.19
C ALA A 86 3.89 20.92 9.08
N GLU A 87 3.73 19.82 9.82
CA GLU A 87 4.84 19.22 10.59
C GLU A 87 5.93 18.70 9.65
N CYS A 88 5.56 18.05 8.56
CA CYS A 88 6.50 17.57 7.55
C CYS A 88 7.22 18.70 6.80
N ALA A 89 6.61 19.87 6.64
CA ALA A 89 7.24 21.02 5.98
C ALA A 89 8.44 21.57 6.78
N LYS A 90 8.46 21.39 8.11
CA LYS A 90 9.59 21.76 8.97
C LYS A 90 10.89 21.02 8.62
N HIS A 91 10.78 19.93 7.84
CA HIS A 91 11.91 19.20 7.31
C HIS A 91 12.43 19.90 6.04
N GLY A 92 13.58 20.56 6.14
CA GLY A 92 14.27 21.21 5.01
C GLY A 92 14.46 22.72 5.15
N GLU A 93 13.86 23.37 6.15
CA GLU A 93 14.00 24.81 6.45
C GLU A 93 15.41 25.24 6.96
N GLY A 94 16.47 24.48 6.64
CA GLY A 94 17.84 24.82 7.02
C GLY A 94 18.91 24.28 6.07
N GLY A 95 18.57 24.05 4.80
CA GLY A 95 19.48 23.50 3.80
C GLY A 95 20.20 24.51 2.89
N ASP A 96 19.83 25.79 2.93
CA ASP A 96 20.27 26.80 1.95
C ASP A 96 21.12 27.94 2.56
N ASP A 97 22.03 27.62 3.49
CA ASP A 97 23.09 28.54 3.95
C ASP A 97 24.47 27.87 3.95
#